data_AF-A0A8A9WDU7-F1
#
_entry.id   AF-A0A8A9WDU7-F1
#
_cell.length_a   1.000
_cell.length_b   1.000
_cell.length_c   1.000
_cell.angle_alpha   90.00
_cell.angle_beta   90.00
_cell.angle_gamma   90.00
#
_symmetry.space_group_name_H-M   'P 1'
#
loop_
_entity.id
_entity.type
_entity.pdbx_description
1 polymer ?
#
loop_
_entity_poly.entity_id
_entity_poly.type
_entity_poly.pdbx_seq_one_letter_code
_entity_poly.pdbx_strand_id
1 'polypeptide(L)'
;MLKIFFMSFFFFFIIKKWWLVYVSMMLVFFFLIMYSCNLFMFSNLFNYLGMDYLSFSMVLLSLWICSLIILASFMLYNYNLFPLLFLINLLFMMISLMLAFFSMDIFFFYLFFESSILPVLFMILGWGYQPERIQAGIYLIFYTLFVSLPLLLGIFLVYFYFYSFSFIMFKDMNNLMLYILMILAFLVKMPMFLFHLWLPKAHVEGPVSSSMILAGVMLKLGGYGLMRIMKLMMMVSLKFNFIWIIISLVGGSLISLLCLHLMDMKLLIAYSSVVHMSLVVGGIMTLNYYGFMGSLILMIGHGLCSSGLFVLINLMYERLGSRSLLINKGLLNLMPNLSLWWFLFLSSNMAAPPSLNLFGEISLLMSIISWSKISMMFLMIISFFSAAYSLYIFTFSQHGMFNKGIFNFNNINLREYLLLMIHWVPLNLLIFKVDYFFIWF
;
A
#
# COMPACT_ATOMS: atom_id res chain seq x y z
N MET A 1 13.65 -15.62 11.93
CA MET A 1 14.25 -14.42 11.33
C MET A 1 15.45 -14.72 10.44
N LEU A 2 16.60 -15.10 11.00
CA LEU A 2 17.83 -15.32 10.21
C LEU A 2 17.69 -16.38 9.12
N LYS A 3 16.92 -17.46 9.35
CA LYS A 3 16.62 -18.46 8.32
C LYS A 3 15.88 -17.86 7.11
N ILE A 4 14.93 -16.94 7.35
CA ILE A 4 14.19 -16.25 6.28
C ILE A 4 15.12 -15.32 5.52
N PHE A 5 15.99 -14.60 6.23
CA PHE A 5 17.03 -13.79 5.59
C PHE A 5 17.98 -14.64 4.75
N PHE A 6 18.47 -15.75 5.29
CA PHE A 6 19.37 -16.65 4.57
C PHE A 6 18.71 -17.24 3.32
N MET A 7 17.43 -17.64 3.43
CA MET A 7 16.63 -18.06 2.28
C MET A 7 16.42 -16.92 1.27
N SER A 8 16.26 -15.68 1.75
CA SER A 8 16.19 -14.54 0.85
C SER A 8 17.52 -14.22 0.17
N PHE A 9 18.65 -14.45 0.85
CA PHE A 9 19.98 -14.32 0.24
C PHE A 9 20.26 -15.41 -0.78
N PHE A 10 19.70 -16.62 -0.62
CA PHE A 10 19.74 -17.67 -1.65
C PHE A 10 19.08 -17.25 -2.97
N PHE A 11 18.19 -16.24 -2.98
CA PHE A 11 17.70 -15.65 -4.23
C PHE A 11 18.81 -15.05 -5.09
N PHE A 12 19.88 -14.54 -4.48
CA PHE A 12 20.95 -13.86 -5.20
C PHE A 12 21.67 -14.80 -6.20
N PHE A 13 21.72 -16.10 -5.90
CA PHE A 13 22.34 -17.10 -6.78
C PHE A 13 21.42 -17.55 -7.93
N ILE A 14 20.11 -17.30 -7.87
CA ILE A 14 19.10 -17.81 -8.80
C ILE A 14 18.64 -16.74 -9.83
N ILE A 15 19.13 -15.51 -9.73
CA ILE A 15 18.66 -14.31 -10.46
C ILE A 15 18.55 -14.52 -11.98
N LYS A 16 19.30 -15.45 -12.59
CA LYS A 16 19.32 -15.63 -14.05
C LYS A 16 17.99 -16.08 -14.67
N LYS A 17 17.10 -16.76 -13.95
CA LYS A 17 15.83 -17.25 -14.49
C LYS A 17 14.62 -16.61 -13.80
N TRP A 18 13.85 -15.82 -14.54
CA TRP A 18 12.68 -15.07 -14.06
C TRP A 18 11.66 -15.93 -13.30
N TRP A 19 11.24 -17.05 -13.89
CA TRP A 19 10.29 -17.97 -13.26
C TRP A 19 10.83 -18.63 -11.98
N LEU A 20 12.13 -18.89 -11.94
CA LEU A 20 12.78 -19.51 -10.79
C LEU A 20 12.85 -18.54 -9.60
N VAL A 21 13.04 -17.25 -9.85
CA VAL A 21 12.90 -16.21 -8.82
C VAL A 21 11.46 -16.14 -8.30
N TYR A 22 10.45 -16.18 -9.18
CA TYR A 22 9.05 -16.21 -8.75
C TYR A 22 8.73 -17.41 -7.84
N VAL A 23 9.05 -18.63 -8.28
CA VAL A 23 8.75 -19.86 -7.52
C VAL A 23 9.44 -19.83 -6.16
N SER A 24 10.71 -19.41 -6.14
CA SER A 24 11.46 -19.35 -4.89
C SER A 24 10.89 -18.29 -3.93
N MET A 25 10.40 -17.13 -4.43
CA MET A 25 9.71 -16.13 -3.61
C MET A 25 8.45 -16.71 -2.95
N MET A 26 7.67 -17.46 -3.71
CA MET A 26 6.50 -18.14 -3.17
C MET A 26 6.87 -19.21 -2.15
N LEU A 27 7.98 -19.94 -2.32
CA LEU A 27 8.47 -20.88 -1.32
C LEU A 27 8.82 -20.16 0.00
N VAL A 28 9.49 -19.02 -0.05
CA VAL A 28 9.79 -18.23 1.17
C VAL A 28 8.52 -17.76 1.86
N PHE A 29 7.51 -17.35 1.10
CA PHE A 29 6.19 -17.02 1.64
C PHE A 29 5.55 -18.22 2.37
N PHE A 30 5.56 -19.41 1.76
CA PHE A 30 5.05 -20.62 2.42
C PHE A 30 5.83 -20.95 3.70
N PHE A 31 7.17 -20.85 3.67
CA PHE A 31 7.98 -21.07 4.88
C PHE A 31 7.65 -20.08 6.00
N LEU A 32 7.30 -18.83 5.67
CA LEU A 32 6.89 -17.84 6.64
C LEU A 32 5.53 -18.11 7.24
N ILE A 33 4.55 -18.55 6.45
CA ILE A 33 3.25 -18.96 6.97
C ILE A 33 3.42 -20.14 7.94
N MET A 34 4.29 -21.10 7.61
CA MET A 34 4.58 -22.23 8.49
C MET A 34 5.27 -21.80 9.78
N TYR A 35 5.91 -20.62 9.80
CA TYR A 35 6.44 -20.03 11.01
C TYR A 35 5.28 -19.43 11.82
N SER A 36 4.79 -20.17 12.81
CA SER A 36 3.77 -19.67 13.71
C SER A 36 4.30 -18.46 14.49
N CYS A 37 3.72 -17.28 14.24
CA CYS A 37 3.82 -16.19 15.20
C CYS A 37 2.90 -16.51 16.38
N ASN A 38 3.44 -16.42 17.60
CA ASN A 38 2.58 -16.40 18.78
C ASN A 38 1.72 -15.13 18.70
N LEU A 39 0.40 -15.30 18.72
CA LEU A 39 -0.56 -14.21 18.49
C LEU A 39 -0.47 -13.10 19.55
N PHE A 40 -0.04 -13.43 20.78
CA PHE A 40 -0.16 -12.53 21.94
C PHE A 40 1.10 -11.76 22.29
N MET A 41 2.28 -12.17 21.83
CA MET A 41 3.55 -11.57 22.27
C MET A 41 4.54 -11.46 21.12
N PHE A 42 5.42 -10.48 21.24
CA PHE A 42 6.64 -10.40 20.45
C PHE A 42 7.34 -11.76 20.42
N SER A 43 7.44 -12.32 19.22
CA SER A 43 8.06 -13.61 18.96
C SER A 43 9.33 -13.44 18.13
N ASN A 44 10.25 -14.40 18.24
CA ASN A 44 11.47 -14.48 17.43
C ASN A 44 12.38 -13.24 17.52
N LEU A 45 12.60 -12.75 18.73
CA LEU A 45 13.53 -11.67 19.01
C LEU A 45 14.98 -12.09 18.70
N PHE A 46 15.66 -11.32 17.87
CA PHE A 46 17.10 -11.41 17.65
C PHE A 46 17.69 -10.00 17.55
N ASN A 47 18.52 -9.61 18.52
CA ASN A 47 19.11 -8.27 18.70
C ASN A 47 18.10 -7.13 18.50
N TYR A 48 17.94 -6.66 17.25
CA TYR A 48 17.12 -5.52 16.85
C TYR A 48 15.92 -5.90 15.98
N LEU A 49 15.68 -7.19 15.77
CA LEU A 49 14.61 -7.72 14.94
C LEU A 49 13.64 -8.54 15.79
N GLY A 50 12.35 -8.43 15.53
CA GLY A 50 11.37 -9.42 15.97
C GLY A 50 10.03 -9.27 15.29
N MET A 51 9.08 -10.13 15.67
CA MET A 51 7.77 -10.20 15.04
C MET A 51 6.64 -10.14 16.07
N ASP A 52 5.81 -9.12 15.94
CA ASP A 52 4.40 -9.16 16.34
C ASP A 52 3.51 -9.56 15.17
N TYR A 53 2.24 -9.81 15.49
CA TYR A 53 1.18 -9.98 14.50
C TYR A 53 1.12 -8.84 13.47
N LEU A 54 1.19 -7.57 13.90
CA LEU A 54 1.18 -6.42 13.00
C LEU A 54 2.36 -6.47 12.01
N SER A 55 3.59 -6.66 12.50
CA SER A 55 4.76 -6.81 11.62
C SER A 55 4.66 -8.04 10.72
N PHE A 56 4.18 -9.17 11.25
CA PHE A 56 4.03 -10.40 10.49
C PHE A 56 3.06 -10.24 9.31
N SER A 57 1.91 -9.61 9.55
CA SER A 57 0.92 -9.35 8.50
C SER A 57 1.47 -8.46 7.37
N MET A 58 2.23 -7.41 7.71
CA MET A 58 2.85 -6.52 6.73
C MET A 58 4.01 -7.18 5.97
N VAL A 59 4.77 -8.04 6.64
CA VAL A 59 5.85 -8.84 6.05
C VAL A 59 5.28 -9.82 5.03
N LEU A 60 4.22 -10.55 5.39
CA LEU A 60 3.52 -11.44 4.46
C LEU A 60 3.02 -10.69 3.23
N LEU A 61 2.39 -9.52 3.43
CA LEU A 61 1.94 -8.68 2.32
C LEU A 61 3.11 -8.24 1.43
N SER A 62 4.24 -7.84 2.01
CA SER A 62 5.41 -7.37 1.25
C SER A 62 5.99 -8.45 0.34
N LEU A 63 6.13 -9.68 0.85
CA LEU A 63 6.61 -10.81 0.06
C LEU A 63 5.65 -11.21 -1.04
N TRP A 64 4.36 -11.23 -0.72
CA TRP A 64 3.31 -11.57 -1.67
C TRP A 64 3.28 -10.57 -2.83
N ILE A 65 3.37 -9.28 -2.54
CA ILE A 65 3.36 -8.25 -3.59
C ILE A 65 4.67 -8.28 -4.39
N CYS A 66 5.83 -8.44 -3.75
CA CYS A 66 7.12 -8.62 -4.41
C CYS A 66 7.13 -9.79 -5.40
N SER A 67 6.51 -10.94 -5.06
CA SER A 67 6.42 -12.08 -5.98
C SER A 67 5.47 -11.79 -7.16
N LEU A 68 4.33 -11.14 -6.91
CA LEU A 68 3.36 -10.77 -7.93
C LEU A 68 3.91 -9.77 -8.96
N ILE A 69 4.81 -8.89 -8.55
CA ILE A 69 5.44 -7.92 -9.46
C ILE A 69 6.27 -8.64 -10.53
N ILE A 70 6.96 -9.73 -10.19
CA ILE A 70 7.75 -10.51 -11.16
C ILE A 70 6.83 -11.07 -12.26
N LEU A 71 5.62 -11.51 -11.90
CA LEU A 71 4.63 -11.97 -12.88
C LEU A 71 4.07 -10.80 -13.72
N ALA A 72 3.82 -9.66 -13.09
CA ALA A 72 3.28 -8.48 -13.75
C ALA A 72 4.26 -7.92 -14.79
N SER A 73 5.55 -7.92 -14.47
CA SER A 73 6.60 -7.29 -15.27
C SER A 73 7.19 -8.17 -16.36
N PHE A 74 6.53 -9.27 -16.75
CA PHE A 74 7.06 -10.20 -17.76
C PHE A 74 7.28 -9.54 -19.13
N MET A 75 6.53 -8.49 -19.48
CA MET A 75 6.80 -7.75 -20.72
C MET A 75 8.20 -7.12 -20.73
N LEU A 76 8.74 -6.70 -19.57
CA LEU A 76 10.12 -6.22 -19.47
C LEU A 76 11.15 -7.31 -19.82
N TYR A 77 10.84 -8.57 -19.46
CA TYR A 77 11.66 -9.72 -19.84
C TYR A 77 11.61 -9.96 -21.34
N ASN A 78 10.41 -9.96 -21.93
CA ASN A 78 10.24 -10.18 -23.37
C ASN A 78 10.96 -9.13 -24.22
N TYR A 79 10.93 -7.86 -23.79
CA TYR A 79 11.63 -6.77 -24.48
C TYR A 79 13.12 -6.63 -24.09
N ASN A 80 13.66 -7.51 -23.25
CA ASN A 80 15.05 -7.49 -22.78
C ASN A 80 15.51 -6.14 -22.18
N LEU A 81 14.61 -5.43 -21.48
CA LEU A 81 14.90 -4.12 -20.86
C LEU A 81 15.60 -4.29 -19.50
N PHE A 82 16.88 -4.64 -19.52
CA PHE A 82 17.72 -4.86 -18.32
C PHE A 82 17.06 -5.74 -17.23
N PRO A 83 16.64 -6.96 -17.58
CA PRO A 83 15.89 -7.83 -16.68
C PRO A 83 16.63 -8.17 -15.38
N LEU A 84 17.95 -8.36 -15.44
CA LEU A 84 18.75 -8.73 -14.27
C LEU A 84 18.86 -7.57 -13.27
N LEU A 85 19.05 -6.34 -13.76
CA LEU A 85 19.08 -5.13 -12.93
C LEU A 85 17.74 -4.92 -12.23
N PHE A 86 16.63 -5.17 -12.95
CA PHE A 86 15.29 -5.09 -12.39
C PHE A 86 15.08 -6.08 -11.24
N LEU A 87 15.49 -7.34 -11.42
CA LEU A 87 15.40 -8.36 -10.37
C LEU A 87 16.27 -8.03 -9.16
N ILE A 88 17.51 -7.54 -9.35
CA ILE A 88 18.37 -7.07 -8.25
C ILE A 88 17.69 -5.93 -7.49
N ASN A 89 17.08 -4.98 -8.19
CA ASN A 89 16.38 -3.87 -7.57
C ASN A 89 15.15 -4.32 -6.77
N LEU A 90 14.37 -5.27 -7.29
CA LEU A 90 13.26 -5.89 -6.57
C LEU A 90 13.72 -6.64 -5.32
N LEU A 91 14.85 -7.34 -5.38
CA LEU A 91 15.43 -8.01 -4.21
C LEU A 91 15.86 -7.00 -3.14
N PHE A 92 16.53 -5.92 -3.55
CA PHE A 92 16.94 -4.86 -2.62
C PHE A 92 15.72 -4.20 -1.95
N MET A 93 14.65 -3.98 -2.71
CA MET A 93 13.38 -3.52 -2.16
C MET A 93 12.78 -4.50 -1.15
N MET A 94 12.70 -5.78 -1.50
CA MET A 94 12.13 -6.77 -0.61
C MET A 94 12.89 -6.83 0.73
N ILE A 95 14.22 -6.83 0.67
CA ILE A 95 15.07 -6.88 1.86
C ILE A 95 14.86 -5.63 2.73
N SER A 96 14.85 -4.43 2.12
CA SER A 96 14.62 -3.19 2.86
C SER A 96 13.24 -3.13 3.52
N LEU A 97 12.18 -3.54 2.83
CA LEU A 97 10.82 -3.59 3.40
C LEU A 97 10.72 -4.61 4.55
N MET A 98 11.28 -5.80 4.38
CA MET A 98 11.28 -6.84 5.41
C MET A 98 12.03 -6.39 6.66
N LEU A 99 13.18 -5.74 6.50
CA LEU A 99 13.95 -5.20 7.62
C LEU A 99 13.22 -4.04 8.33
N ALA A 100 12.52 -3.19 7.58
CA ALA A 100 11.69 -2.14 8.17
C ALA A 100 10.61 -2.72 9.08
N PHE A 101 9.83 -3.69 8.60
CA PHE A 101 8.74 -4.26 9.40
C PHE A 101 9.20 -5.12 10.58
N PHE A 102 10.36 -5.78 10.47
CA PHE A 102 10.91 -6.58 11.57
C PHE A 102 11.67 -5.76 12.61
N SER A 103 12.00 -4.49 12.33
CA SER A 103 12.80 -3.69 13.25
C SER A 103 12.09 -3.37 14.56
N MET A 104 12.81 -3.58 15.67
CA MET A 104 12.40 -3.23 17.04
C MET A 104 12.94 -1.88 17.49
N ASP A 105 13.92 -1.33 16.79
CA ASP A 105 14.50 -0.05 17.12
C ASP A 105 14.04 1.01 16.14
N ILE A 106 13.67 2.21 16.62
CA ILE A 106 13.23 3.30 15.73
C ILE A 106 14.35 3.70 14.77
N PHE A 107 15.61 3.70 15.21
CA PHE A 107 16.72 4.09 14.33
C PHE A 107 16.91 3.11 13.17
N PHE A 108 16.90 1.80 13.44
CA PHE A 108 16.92 0.78 12.38
C PHE A 108 15.68 0.87 11.49
N PHE A 109 14.51 1.09 12.09
CA PHE A 109 13.28 1.32 11.33
C PHE A 109 13.44 2.50 10.36
N TYR A 110 13.98 3.63 10.82
CA TYR A 110 14.22 4.82 10.01
C TYR A 110 15.17 4.56 8.83
N LEU A 111 16.28 3.86 9.08
CA LEU A 111 17.24 3.52 8.01
C LEU A 111 16.58 2.67 6.92
N PHE A 112 15.77 1.68 7.30
CA PHE A 112 15.08 0.84 6.32
C PHE A 112 13.86 1.53 5.68
N PHE A 113 13.19 2.39 6.44
CA PHE A 113 12.15 3.29 5.97
C PHE A 113 12.66 4.18 4.83
N GLU A 114 13.84 4.79 4.97
CA GLU A 114 14.43 5.62 3.91
C GLU A 114 15.06 4.80 2.79
N SER A 115 15.79 3.73 3.11
CA SER A 115 16.42 2.90 2.06
C SER A 115 15.40 2.24 1.13
N SER A 116 14.16 2.01 1.58
CA SER A 116 13.08 1.50 0.71
C SER A 116 12.71 2.44 -0.44
N ILE A 117 12.93 3.76 -0.30
CA ILE A 117 12.64 4.77 -1.34
C ILE A 117 13.58 4.64 -2.53
N LEU A 118 14.86 4.31 -2.29
CA LEU A 118 15.88 4.17 -3.33
C LEU A 118 15.49 3.16 -4.42
N PRO A 119 15.07 1.91 -4.12
CA PRO A 119 14.64 0.97 -5.13
C PRO A 119 13.44 1.47 -5.94
N VAL A 120 12.47 2.12 -5.31
CA VAL A 120 11.29 2.67 -6.00
C VAL A 120 11.70 3.77 -6.98
N LEU A 121 12.60 4.66 -6.57
CA LEU A 121 13.14 5.68 -7.44
C LEU A 121 13.84 5.09 -8.66
N PHE A 122 14.67 4.06 -8.47
CA PHE A 122 15.30 3.36 -9.59
C PHE A 122 14.25 2.71 -10.51
N MET A 123 13.12 2.22 -9.98
CA MET A 123 12.04 1.70 -10.83
C MET A 123 11.38 2.78 -11.68
N ILE A 124 11.09 3.95 -11.09
CA ILE A 124 10.43 5.08 -11.79
C ILE A 124 11.35 5.65 -12.87
N LEU A 125 12.61 5.96 -12.53
CA LEU A 125 13.55 6.58 -13.46
C LEU A 125 14.03 5.61 -14.54
N GLY A 126 14.25 4.34 -14.19
CA GLY A 126 14.77 3.33 -15.12
C GLY A 126 13.71 2.88 -16.12
N TRP A 127 12.56 2.40 -15.63
CA TRP A 127 11.56 1.71 -16.45
C TRP A 127 10.24 2.49 -16.62
N GLY A 128 10.15 3.75 -16.17
CA GLY A 128 9.01 4.62 -16.45
C GLY A 128 8.95 5.02 -17.93
N TYR A 129 7.74 5.12 -18.48
CA TYR A 129 7.53 5.32 -19.93
C TYR A 129 7.62 6.78 -20.38
N GLN A 130 7.12 7.72 -19.56
CA GLN A 130 6.99 9.14 -19.94
C GLN A 130 8.23 9.98 -19.56
N PRO A 131 8.51 11.08 -20.27
CA PRO A 131 9.63 11.99 -19.95
C PRO A 131 9.47 12.67 -18.58
N GLU A 132 8.21 12.89 -18.16
CA GLU A 132 7.89 13.50 -16.85
C GLU A 132 8.43 12.69 -15.68
N ARG A 133 8.80 11.41 -15.86
CA ARG A 133 9.34 10.49 -14.82
C ARG A 133 10.45 11.10 -13.96
N ILE A 134 11.25 12.00 -14.53
CA ILE A 134 12.32 12.71 -13.80
C ILE A 134 11.69 13.64 -12.78
N GLN A 135 10.65 14.37 -13.17
CA GLN A 135 9.89 15.27 -12.30
C GLN A 135 9.17 14.49 -11.19
N ALA A 136 8.49 13.35 -11.46
CA ALA A 136 7.94 12.57 -10.35
C ALA A 136 9.00 11.97 -9.43
N GLY A 137 10.14 11.53 -9.98
CA GLY A 137 11.27 11.07 -9.17
C GLY A 137 11.75 12.15 -8.20
N ILE A 138 11.88 13.39 -8.69
CA ILE A 138 12.23 14.57 -7.90
C ILE A 138 11.17 14.85 -6.82
N TYR A 139 9.88 14.84 -7.17
CA TYR A 139 8.80 15.03 -6.19
C TYR A 139 8.83 13.96 -5.09
N LEU A 140 9.01 12.69 -5.45
CA LEU A 140 9.06 11.61 -4.49
C LEU A 140 10.20 11.82 -3.49
N ILE A 141 11.41 12.11 -3.96
CA ILE A 141 12.56 12.36 -3.09
C ILE A 141 12.33 13.54 -2.16
N PHE A 142 11.94 14.70 -2.71
CA PHE A 142 11.90 15.92 -1.92
C PHE A 142 10.78 15.88 -0.87
N TYR A 143 9.60 15.33 -1.21
CA TYR A 143 8.53 15.21 -0.22
C TYR A 143 8.93 14.26 0.91
N THR A 144 9.53 13.11 0.61
CA THR A 144 9.83 12.13 1.65
C THR A 144 11.09 12.48 2.45
N LEU A 145 12.21 12.84 1.80
CA LEU A 145 13.46 13.15 2.48
C LEU A 145 13.38 14.41 3.33
N PHE A 146 12.72 15.46 2.83
CA PHE A 146 12.66 16.73 3.56
C PHE A 146 11.91 16.57 4.89
N VAL A 147 10.88 15.73 4.92
CA VAL A 147 10.06 15.52 6.12
C VAL A 147 10.60 14.39 7.00
N SER A 148 11.37 13.45 6.44
CA SER A 148 12.01 12.40 7.24
C SER A 148 13.27 12.85 7.98
N LEU A 149 13.99 13.87 7.50
CA LEU A 149 15.11 14.45 8.27
C LEU A 149 14.67 15.02 9.65
N PRO A 150 13.55 15.76 9.78
CA PRO A 150 12.95 16.09 11.07
C PRO A 150 12.64 14.89 11.96
N LEU A 151 12.20 13.77 11.38
CA LEU A 151 11.99 12.52 12.12
C LEU A 151 13.31 12.01 12.72
N LEU A 152 14.43 12.08 11.98
CA LEU A 152 15.75 11.69 12.51
C LEU A 152 16.14 12.53 13.74
N LEU A 153 15.88 13.84 13.72
CA LEU A 153 16.10 14.71 14.89
C LEU A 153 15.22 14.27 16.07
N GLY A 154 13.94 13.95 15.81
CA GLY A 154 13.03 13.41 16.81
C GLY A 154 13.55 12.11 17.43
N ILE A 155 14.12 11.21 16.62
CA ILE A 155 14.69 9.94 17.08
C ILE A 155 15.88 10.15 18.02
N PHE A 156 16.77 11.10 17.73
CA PHE A 156 17.87 11.42 18.63
C PHE A 156 17.38 12.07 19.93
N LEU A 157 16.34 12.92 19.88
CA LEU A 157 15.71 13.45 21.10
C LEU A 157 15.14 12.32 21.97
N VAL A 158 14.44 11.34 21.37
CA VAL A 158 13.95 10.15 22.09
C VAL A 158 15.10 9.41 22.77
N TYR A 159 16.25 9.25 22.08
CA TYR A 159 17.42 8.62 22.66
C TYR A 159 18.00 9.39 23.84
N PHE A 160 18.05 10.73 23.78
CA PHE A 160 18.52 11.53 24.92
C PHE A 160 17.64 11.36 26.16
N TYR A 161 16.34 11.09 26.00
CA TYR A 161 15.44 10.87 27.13
C TYR A 161 15.42 9.43 27.67
N PHE A 162 15.42 8.42 26.79
CA PHE A 162 15.27 7.02 27.17
C PHE A 162 16.57 6.21 27.17
N TYR A 163 17.66 6.77 26.66
CA TYR A 163 18.94 6.10 26.42
C TYR A 163 18.83 4.78 25.61
N SER A 164 17.72 4.59 24.90
CA SER A 164 17.44 3.39 24.12
C SER A 164 16.59 3.72 22.90
N PHE A 165 16.79 2.97 21.81
CA PHE A 165 16.04 3.12 20.56
C PHE A 165 14.87 2.12 20.43
N SER A 166 14.75 1.18 21.37
CA SER A 166 13.81 0.06 21.27
C SER A 166 12.35 0.48 21.51
N PHE A 167 11.44 0.06 20.63
CA PHE A 167 9.98 0.24 20.74
C PHE A 167 9.39 -0.26 22.06
N ILE A 168 10.03 -1.26 22.67
CA ILE A 168 9.54 -1.90 23.90
C ILE A 168 9.70 -0.97 25.11
N MET A 169 10.83 -0.26 25.19
CA MET A 169 11.20 0.60 26.33
C MET A 169 10.46 1.94 26.35
N PHE A 170 9.75 2.32 25.29
CA PHE A 170 9.09 3.62 25.24
C PHE A 170 7.97 3.74 26.24
N LYS A 171 8.03 4.84 26.98
CA LYS A 171 6.98 5.34 27.86
C LYS A 171 6.37 6.60 27.25
N ASP A 172 5.21 6.97 27.74
CA ASP A 172 4.53 8.18 27.30
C ASP A 172 5.34 9.44 27.61
N MET A 173 5.56 10.26 26.57
CA MET A 173 6.17 11.59 26.69
C MET A 173 5.16 12.68 26.37
N ASN A 174 5.22 13.76 27.15
CA ASN A 174 4.37 14.94 26.96
C ASN A 174 5.17 16.10 26.35
N ASN A 175 5.64 15.96 25.11
CA ASN A 175 6.32 17.02 24.38
C ASN A 175 5.72 17.24 22.98
N LEU A 176 5.15 18.42 22.75
CA LEU A 176 4.49 18.80 21.51
C LEU A 176 5.46 18.88 20.33
N MET A 177 6.66 19.40 20.54
CA MET A 177 7.64 19.51 19.45
C MET A 177 8.03 18.12 18.94
N LEU A 178 8.30 17.20 19.87
CA LEU A 178 8.60 15.82 19.54
C LEU A 178 7.41 15.14 18.83
N TYR A 179 6.17 15.44 19.23
CA TYR A 179 4.97 14.90 18.59
C TYR A 179 4.91 15.26 17.11
N ILE A 180 5.13 16.55 16.79
CA ILE A 180 5.11 17.03 15.41
C ILE A 180 6.24 16.39 14.60
N LEU A 181 7.47 16.39 15.12
CA LEU A 181 8.64 15.82 14.44
C LEU A 181 8.44 14.33 14.13
N MET A 182 7.90 13.57 15.07
CA MET A 182 7.75 12.12 14.92
C MET A 182 6.60 11.75 13.99
N ILE A 183 5.50 12.53 13.94
CA ILE A 183 4.31 12.14 13.19
C ILE A 183 4.34 12.61 11.73
N LEU A 184 4.90 13.79 11.44
CA LEU A 184 4.85 14.40 10.10
C LEU A 184 5.41 13.49 9.00
N ALA A 185 6.55 12.82 9.24
CA ALA A 185 7.17 11.94 8.24
C ALA A 185 6.24 10.81 7.79
N PHE A 186 5.47 10.24 8.72
CA PHE A 186 4.54 9.19 8.38
C PHE A 186 3.27 9.71 7.71
N LEU A 187 2.83 10.92 8.03
CA LEU A 187 1.70 11.58 7.35
C LEU A 187 2.02 12.06 5.94
N VAL A 188 3.30 12.16 5.57
CA VAL A 188 3.70 12.40 4.17
C VAL A 188 3.74 11.09 3.39
N LYS A 189 4.26 10.01 4.00
CA LYS A 189 4.24 8.67 3.37
C LYS A 189 2.85 8.06 3.27
N MET A 190 2.00 8.24 4.28
CA MET A 190 0.56 8.02 4.20
C MET A 190 -0.06 9.32 3.72
N PRO A 191 -0.23 9.50 2.40
CA PRO A 191 -0.51 10.80 1.78
C PRO A 191 -1.74 11.44 2.42
N MET A 192 -1.53 12.33 3.37
CA MET A 192 -2.61 13.15 3.89
C MET A 192 -2.95 14.24 2.87
N PHE A 193 -4.15 14.78 2.96
CA PHE A 193 -4.74 15.68 1.97
C PHE A 193 -3.94 16.92 1.55
N LEU A 194 -2.89 17.35 2.25
CA LEU A 194 -2.03 18.45 1.79
C LEU A 194 -0.74 17.97 1.11
N PHE A 195 -0.28 16.78 1.47
CA PHE A 195 0.99 16.22 1.03
C PHE A 195 0.80 15.10 -0.01
N HIS A 196 -0.40 14.92 -0.56
CA HIS A 196 -0.73 13.79 -1.43
C HIS A 196 -0.19 13.91 -2.86
N LEU A 197 0.22 15.10 -3.31
CA LEU A 197 0.53 15.38 -4.72
C LEU A 197 1.66 14.54 -5.32
N TRP A 198 2.60 14.06 -4.50
CA TRP A 198 3.68 13.19 -4.98
C TRP A 198 3.15 11.83 -5.44
N LEU A 199 2.07 11.34 -4.83
CA LEU A 199 1.54 10.00 -5.08
C LEU A 199 0.94 9.87 -6.50
N PRO A 200 -0.01 10.72 -6.94
CA PRO A 200 -0.57 10.63 -8.28
C PRO A 200 0.50 10.69 -9.37
N LYS A 201 1.50 11.58 -9.23
CA LYS A 201 2.61 11.70 -10.18
C LYS A 201 3.49 10.44 -10.22
N ALA A 202 3.88 9.93 -9.05
CA ALA A 202 4.67 8.71 -8.94
C ALA A 202 3.95 7.49 -9.55
N HIS A 203 2.64 7.35 -9.32
CA HIS A 203 1.87 6.27 -9.94
C HIS A 203 1.73 6.43 -11.44
N VAL A 204 1.39 7.62 -11.95
CA VAL A 204 1.13 7.83 -13.38
C VAL A 204 2.37 7.51 -14.20
N GLU A 205 3.52 8.03 -13.79
CA GLU A 205 4.76 8.00 -14.58
C GLU A 205 5.59 6.73 -14.37
N GLY A 206 5.46 6.11 -13.19
CA GLY A 206 6.18 4.89 -12.87
C GLY A 206 5.67 3.65 -13.62
N PRO A 207 6.52 2.62 -13.82
CA PRO A 207 6.08 1.33 -14.37
C PRO A 207 5.07 0.66 -13.43
N VAL A 208 4.39 -0.36 -13.94
CA VAL A 208 3.38 -1.15 -13.23
C VAL A 208 3.92 -1.70 -11.91
N SER A 209 5.15 -2.23 -11.95
CA SER A 209 5.89 -2.71 -10.79
C SER A 209 5.97 -1.65 -9.69
N SER A 210 6.43 -0.44 -10.03
CA SER A 210 6.50 0.66 -9.06
C SER A 210 5.12 1.01 -8.49
N SER A 211 4.08 1.06 -9.33
CA SER A 211 2.72 1.37 -8.86
C SER A 211 2.15 0.29 -7.95
N MET A 212 2.43 -0.99 -8.20
CA MET A 212 2.00 -2.10 -7.34
C MET A 212 2.69 -2.03 -5.97
N ILE A 213 3.98 -1.69 -5.93
CA ILE A 213 4.75 -1.59 -4.69
C ILE A 213 4.29 -0.39 -3.87
N LEU A 214 4.17 0.76 -4.54
CA LEU A 214 3.75 2.00 -3.93
C LEU A 214 2.39 1.81 -3.27
N ALA A 215 1.39 1.38 -4.04
CA ALA A 215 0.04 1.18 -3.54
C ALA A 215 -0.03 0.00 -2.57
N GLY A 216 0.70 -1.08 -2.82
CA GLY A 216 0.66 -2.31 -2.07
C GLY A 216 1.23 -2.20 -0.66
N VAL A 217 2.47 -1.70 -0.54
CA VAL A 217 3.28 -1.81 0.68
C VAL A 217 3.79 -0.46 1.17
N MET A 218 4.21 0.46 0.29
CA MET A 218 4.90 1.68 0.75
C MET A 218 4.02 2.63 1.55
N LEU A 219 2.76 2.79 1.16
CA LEU A 219 1.81 3.58 1.96
C LEU A 219 1.65 2.94 3.35
N LYS A 220 1.57 1.61 3.40
CA LYS A 220 1.35 0.84 4.63
C LYS A 220 2.52 0.93 5.59
N LEU A 221 3.73 1.08 5.07
CA LEU A 221 4.92 1.33 5.88
C LEU A 221 4.81 2.66 6.66
N GLY A 222 4.11 3.66 6.12
CA GLY A 222 3.74 4.88 6.85
C GLY A 222 2.74 4.61 7.99
N GLY A 223 1.68 3.84 7.71
CA GLY A 223 0.69 3.44 8.72
C GLY A 223 1.28 2.57 9.84
N TYR A 224 2.15 1.62 9.49
CA TYR A 224 2.94 0.82 10.42
C TYR A 224 3.75 1.72 11.38
N GLY A 225 4.46 2.70 10.83
CA GLY A 225 5.27 3.64 11.61
C GLY A 225 4.42 4.47 12.56
N LEU A 226 3.27 5.00 12.11
CA LEU A 226 2.32 5.70 12.97
C LEU A 226 1.88 4.83 14.13
N MET A 227 1.42 3.61 13.88
CA MET A 227 0.94 2.70 14.93
C MET A 227 2.00 2.41 15.99
N ARG A 228 3.25 2.19 15.59
CA ARG A 228 4.37 1.94 16.51
C ARG A 228 4.72 3.16 17.37
N ILE A 229 4.65 4.35 16.79
CA ILE A 229 5.03 5.59 17.47
C ILE A 229 3.92 6.14 18.36
N MET A 230 2.65 5.82 18.10
CA MET A 230 1.54 6.27 18.96
C MET A 230 1.73 5.86 20.42
N LYS A 231 2.34 4.70 20.71
CA LYS A 231 2.67 4.26 22.08
C LYS A 231 3.59 5.24 22.82
N LEU A 232 4.47 5.96 22.13
CA LEU A 232 5.40 6.92 22.75
C LEU A 232 4.68 8.24 23.10
N MET A 233 3.58 8.56 22.41
CA MET A 233 2.97 9.89 22.43
C MET A 233 1.48 9.87 22.84
N MET A 234 1.04 8.92 23.66
CA MET A 234 -0.40 8.77 23.96
C MET A 234 -0.99 10.03 24.63
N MET A 235 -0.28 10.64 25.58
CA MET A 235 -0.73 11.85 26.27
C MET A 235 -0.92 13.07 25.35
N VAL A 236 0.02 13.29 24.42
CA VAL A 236 -0.03 14.44 23.49
C VAL A 236 -1.04 14.17 22.37
N SER A 237 -1.08 12.94 21.89
CA SER A 237 -1.97 12.53 20.81
C SER A 237 -3.44 12.69 21.18
N LEU A 238 -3.84 12.39 22.42
CA LEU A 238 -5.19 12.68 22.92
C LEU A 238 -5.58 14.17 22.80
N LYS A 239 -4.60 15.09 22.90
CA LYS A 239 -4.86 16.54 22.82
C LYS A 239 -4.83 17.09 21.40
N PHE A 240 -3.98 16.57 20.51
CA PHE A 240 -3.72 17.17 19.19
C PHE A 240 -4.21 16.35 17.99
N ASN A 241 -4.55 15.07 18.17
CA ASN A 241 -4.98 14.22 17.07
C ASN A 241 -6.23 14.72 16.34
N PHE A 242 -7.07 15.54 16.99
CA PHE A 242 -8.25 16.13 16.35
C PHE A 242 -7.91 16.90 15.07
N ILE A 243 -6.75 17.56 15.02
CA ILE A 243 -6.31 18.31 13.82
C ILE A 243 -6.17 17.35 12.64
N TRP A 244 -5.50 16.22 12.85
CA TRP A 244 -5.25 15.24 11.80
C TRP A 244 -6.52 14.50 11.38
N ILE A 245 -7.43 14.21 12.33
CA ILE A 245 -8.74 13.61 12.03
C ILE A 245 -9.56 14.54 11.13
N ILE A 246 -9.60 15.84 11.42
CA ILE A 246 -10.37 16.80 10.61
C ILE A 246 -9.79 16.90 9.20
N ILE A 247 -8.46 17.04 9.08
CA ILE A 247 -7.82 17.16 7.76
C ILE A 247 -8.00 15.87 6.94
N SER A 248 -7.93 14.69 7.57
CA SER A 248 -8.12 13.43 6.85
C SER A 248 -9.56 13.24 6.38
N LEU A 249 -10.56 13.54 7.21
CA LEU A 249 -11.98 13.40 6.84
C LEU A 249 -12.41 14.41 5.78
N VAL A 250 -12.10 15.69 5.98
CA VAL A 250 -12.42 16.73 4.99
C VAL A 250 -11.69 16.45 3.69
N GLY A 251 -10.40 16.12 3.78
CA GLY A 251 -9.59 15.80 2.62
C GLY A 251 -10.03 14.58 1.84
N GLY A 252 -10.40 13.49 2.54
CA GLY A 252 -10.97 12.30 1.93
C GLY A 252 -12.25 12.59 1.17
N SER A 253 -13.12 13.44 1.73
CA SER A 253 -14.38 13.85 1.09
C SER A 253 -14.17 14.71 -0.17
N LEU A 254 -13.15 15.58 -0.18
CA LEU A 254 -12.83 16.41 -1.35
C LEU A 254 -12.18 15.57 -2.46
N ILE A 255 -11.27 14.66 -2.10
CA ILE A 255 -10.63 13.77 -3.08
C ILE A 255 -11.66 12.80 -3.68
N SER A 256 -12.60 12.28 -2.90
CA SER A 256 -13.62 11.38 -3.44
C SER A 256 -14.51 12.06 -4.49
N LEU A 257 -14.81 13.35 -4.33
CA LEU A 257 -15.46 14.18 -5.35
C LEU A 257 -14.58 14.39 -6.58
N LEU A 258 -13.29 14.70 -6.38
CA LEU A 258 -12.33 14.85 -7.48
C LEU A 258 -12.26 13.58 -8.35
N CYS A 259 -12.34 12.39 -7.73
CA CYS A 259 -12.30 11.12 -8.46
C CYS A 259 -13.34 10.97 -9.57
N LEU A 260 -14.52 11.60 -9.44
CA LEU A 260 -15.57 11.52 -10.45
C LEU A 260 -15.26 12.29 -11.74
N HIS A 261 -14.39 13.30 -11.67
CA HIS A 261 -14.04 14.13 -12.81
C HIS A 261 -12.80 13.63 -13.56
N LEU A 262 -12.07 12.66 -13.01
CA LEU A 262 -10.83 12.20 -13.59
C LEU A 262 -11.07 11.30 -14.80
N MET A 263 -10.37 11.60 -15.90
CA MET A 263 -10.44 10.84 -17.13
C MET A 263 -9.35 9.77 -17.26
N ASP A 264 -8.26 9.88 -16.51
CA ASP A 264 -7.15 8.92 -16.54
C ASP A 264 -7.37 7.79 -15.53
N MET A 265 -7.46 6.54 -16.00
CA MET A 265 -7.72 5.37 -15.16
C MET A 265 -6.69 5.21 -14.03
N LYS A 266 -5.41 5.37 -14.35
CA LYS A 266 -4.30 5.18 -13.39
C LYS A 266 -4.28 6.26 -12.31
N LEU A 267 -4.59 7.49 -12.68
CA LEU A 267 -4.65 8.63 -11.78
C LEU A 267 -5.89 8.54 -10.89
N LEU A 268 -7.04 8.10 -11.43
CA LEU A 268 -8.26 7.85 -10.64
C LEU A 268 -8.02 6.80 -9.54
N ILE A 269 -7.38 5.67 -9.87
CA ILE A 269 -7.06 4.63 -8.86
C ILE A 269 -6.00 5.11 -7.86
N ALA A 270 -5.09 6.00 -8.26
CA ALA A 270 -4.16 6.64 -7.34
C ALA A 270 -4.89 7.54 -6.33
N TYR A 271 -5.83 8.37 -6.75
CA TYR A 271 -6.63 9.19 -5.82
C TYR A 271 -7.57 8.36 -4.95
N SER A 272 -8.18 7.29 -5.46
CA SER A 272 -8.97 6.38 -4.62
C SER A 272 -8.13 5.80 -3.49
N SER A 273 -6.84 5.52 -3.72
CA SER A 273 -5.93 5.07 -2.66
C SER A 273 -5.70 6.11 -1.56
N VAL A 274 -5.69 7.41 -1.92
CA VAL A 274 -5.61 8.49 -0.94
C VAL A 274 -6.90 8.56 -0.11
N VAL A 275 -8.08 8.32 -0.71
CA VAL A 275 -9.36 8.27 0.02
C VAL A 275 -9.36 7.16 1.06
N HIS A 276 -9.06 5.91 0.69
CA HIS A 276 -9.05 4.81 1.66
C HIS A 276 -7.97 5.01 2.75
N MET A 277 -6.77 5.50 2.39
CA MET A 277 -5.73 5.78 3.39
C MET A 277 -6.09 6.96 4.30
N SER A 278 -6.91 7.92 3.85
CA SER A 278 -7.41 9.00 4.72
C SER A 278 -8.30 8.47 5.85
N LEU A 279 -9.10 7.43 5.59
CA LEU A 279 -9.88 6.72 6.61
C LEU A 279 -8.95 5.99 7.59
N VAL A 280 -7.88 5.36 7.11
CA VAL A 280 -6.86 4.72 7.94
C VAL A 280 -6.21 5.73 8.90
N VAL A 281 -5.78 6.89 8.39
CA VAL A 281 -5.19 7.95 9.21
C VAL A 281 -6.20 8.45 10.25
N GLY A 282 -7.45 8.70 9.85
CA GLY A 282 -8.52 9.09 10.79
C GLY A 282 -8.73 8.07 11.91
N GLY A 283 -8.78 6.78 11.57
CA GLY A 283 -8.97 5.70 12.53
C GLY A 283 -7.80 5.52 13.51
N ILE A 284 -6.55 5.51 13.02
CA ILE A 284 -5.36 5.42 13.89
C ILE A 284 -5.32 6.60 14.87
N MET A 285 -5.67 7.80 14.41
CA MET A 285 -5.64 9.00 15.24
C MET A 285 -6.74 9.04 16.31
N THR A 286 -7.78 8.20 16.23
CA THR A 286 -8.76 8.07 17.34
C THR A 286 -8.22 7.33 18.55
N LEU A 287 -7.12 6.58 18.42
CA LEU A 287 -6.53 5.72 19.46
C LEU A 287 -7.47 4.64 20.02
N ASN A 288 -8.58 4.37 19.35
CA ASN A 288 -9.51 3.31 19.73
C ASN A 288 -9.02 1.95 19.22
N TYR A 289 -9.33 0.89 19.95
CA TYR A 289 -9.00 -0.49 19.58
C TYR A 289 -9.55 -0.87 18.19
N TYR A 290 -10.85 -0.58 17.94
CA TYR A 290 -11.45 -0.79 16.62
C TYR A 290 -10.78 0.04 15.52
N GLY A 291 -10.24 1.22 15.86
CA GLY A 291 -9.50 2.07 14.94
C GLY A 291 -8.18 1.43 14.52
N PHE A 292 -7.40 0.89 15.47
CA PHE A 292 -6.15 0.17 15.21
C PHE A 292 -6.37 -1.14 14.45
N MET A 293 -7.35 -1.97 14.85
CA MET A 293 -7.62 -3.22 14.14
C MET A 293 -8.18 -2.97 12.73
N GLY A 294 -9.12 -2.02 12.60
CA GLY A 294 -9.71 -1.67 11.32
C GLY A 294 -8.71 -1.08 10.33
N SER A 295 -7.77 -0.28 10.83
CA SER A 295 -6.68 0.25 9.99
C SER A 295 -5.74 -0.84 9.50
N LEU A 296 -5.41 -1.85 10.31
CA LEU A 296 -4.63 -3.00 9.86
C LEU A 296 -5.37 -3.79 8.76
N ILE A 297 -6.64 -4.10 8.99
CA ILE A 297 -7.48 -4.85 8.04
C ILE A 297 -7.59 -4.10 6.72
N LEU A 298 -7.90 -2.79 6.75
CA LEU A 298 -8.00 -1.98 5.53
C LEU A 298 -6.65 -1.84 4.82
N MET A 299 -5.55 -1.69 5.56
CA MET A 299 -4.22 -1.62 4.95
C MET A 299 -3.91 -2.89 4.14
N ILE A 300 -4.21 -4.08 4.66
CA ILE A 300 -3.99 -5.35 3.96
C ILE A 300 -4.95 -5.49 2.77
N GLY A 301 -6.25 -5.31 3.01
CA GLY A 301 -7.28 -5.46 1.98
C GLY A 301 -7.08 -4.49 0.82
N HIS A 302 -6.86 -3.21 1.12
CA HIS A 302 -6.57 -2.20 0.10
C HIS A 302 -5.23 -2.49 -0.58
N GLY A 303 -4.22 -2.99 0.14
CA GLY A 303 -2.93 -3.41 -0.43
C GLY A 303 -3.09 -4.37 -1.59
N LEU A 304 -3.90 -5.42 -1.41
CA LEU A 304 -4.19 -6.42 -2.45
C LEU A 304 -5.15 -5.90 -3.53
N CYS A 305 -6.17 -5.11 -3.15
CA CYS A 305 -7.16 -4.58 -4.08
C CYS A 305 -6.53 -3.58 -5.07
N SER A 306 -5.80 -2.59 -4.54
CA SER A 306 -5.22 -1.52 -5.34
C SER A 306 -4.10 -2.02 -6.26
N SER A 307 -3.26 -2.96 -5.81
CA SER A 307 -2.25 -3.56 -6.69
C SER A 307 -2.90 -4.35 -7.83
N GLY A 308 -4.00 -5.08 -7.58
CA GLY A 308 -4.77 -5.77 -8.61
C GLY A 308 -5.39 -4.81 -9.64
N LEU A 309 -5.94 -3.68 -9.17
CA LEU A 309 -6.48 -2.62 -10.04
C LEU A 309 -5.39 -1.99 -10.92
N PHE A 310 -4.19 -1.73 -10.39
CA PHE A 310 -3.07 -1.24 -11.20
C PHE A 310 -2.64 -2.24 -12.28
N VAL A 311 -2.72 -3.55 -11.99
CA VAL A 311 -2.44 -4.57 -13.01
C VAL A 311 -3.54 -4.62 -14.06
N LEU A 312 -4.82 -4.52 -13.69
CA LEU A 312 -5.91 -4.42 -14.65
C LEU A 312 -5.75 -3.24 -15.61
N ILE A 313 -5.39 -2.06 -15.10
CA ILE A 313 -5.08 -0.91 -15.95
C ILE A 313 -3.91 -1.23 -16.88
N ASN A 314 -2.88 -1.92 -16.38
CA ASN A 314 -1.74 -2.27 -17.22
C ASN A 314 -2.12 -3.23 -18.34
N LEU A 315 -2.91 -4.27 -18.06
CA LEU A 315 -3.38 -5.20 -19.09
C LEU A 315 -4.20 -4.47 -20.16
N MET A 316 -4.97 -3.46 -19.76
CA MET A 316 -5.65 -2.56 -20.70
C MET A 316 -4.66 -1.73 -21.51
N TYR A 317 -3.64 -1.15 -20.85
CA TYR A 317 -2.63 -0.32 -21.48
C TYR A 317 -1.76 -1.08 -22.48
N GLU A 318 -1.35 -2.32 -22.17
CA GLU A 318 -0.56 -3.17 -23.08
C GLU A 318 -1.30 -3.49 -24.39
N ARG A 319 -2.63 -3.48 -24.37
CA ARG A 319 -3.46 -3.80 -25.55
C ARG A 319 -3.92 -2.56 -26.30
N LEU A 320 -4.29 -1.51 -25.58
CA LEU A 320 -4.86 -0.29 -26.16
C LEU A 320 -3.87 0.85 -26.35
N GLY A 321 -2.71 0.80 -25.69
CA GLY A 321 -1.69 1.85 -25.70
C GLY A 321 -2.12 3.16 -25.02
N SER A 322 -3.30 3.21 -24.41
CA SER A 322 -3.85 4.44 -23.82
C SER A 322 -4.42 4.21 -22.41
N ARG A 323 -4.27 5.22 -21.54
CA ARG A 323 -4.76 5.22 -20.15
C ARG A 323 -6.11 5.92 -19.97
N SER A 324 -6.59 6.62 -20.99
CA SER A 324 -7.80 7.45 -20.91
C SER A 324 -9.08 6.60 -20.91
N LEU A 325 -10.03 6.94 -20.04
CA LEU A 325 -11.38 6.34 -20.00
C LEU A 325 -12.14 6.52 -21.32
N LEU A 326 -11.86 7.62 -22.04
CA LEU A 326 -12.58 7.94 -23.28
C LEU A 326 -12.28 6.96 -24.42
N ILE A 327 -11.03 6.48 -24.51
CA ILE A 327 -10.61 5.53 -25.54
C ILE A 327 -11.00 4.10 -25.13
N ASN A 328 -10.89 3.79 -23.84
CA ASN A 328 -11.05 2.44 -23.31
C ASN A 328 -12.53 2.11 -22.99
N LYS A 329 -13.46 2.32 -23.94
CA LYS A 329 -14.92 2.05 -23.77
C LYS A 329 -15.37 0.75 -24.40
N GLY A 330 -16.47 0.16 -23.89
CA GLY A 330 -17.15 -0.99 -24.51
C GLY A 330 -16.37 -2.31 -24.45
N LEU A 331 -15.51 -2.48 -23.46
CA LEU A 331 -14.60 -3.63 -23.36
C LEU A 331 -15.28 -4.95 -23.03
N LEU A 332 -16.50 -4.92 -22.49
CA LEU A 332 -17.26 -6.12 -22.18
C LEU A 332 -17.54 -6.98 -23.42
N ASN A 333 -17.73 -6.35 -24.59
CA ASN A 333 -17.98 -7.04 -25.85
C ASN A 333 -16.71 -7.71 -26.42
N LEU A 334 -15.53 -7.19 -26.06
CA LEU A 334 -14.25 -7.62 -26.64
C LEU A 334 -13.54 -8.62 -25.72
N MET A 335 -13.55 -8.38 -24.42
CA MET A 335 -12.78 -9.10 -23.42
C MET A 335 -13.63 -9.40 -22.18
N PRO A 336 -14.66 -10.26 -22.29
CA PRO A 336 -15.60 -10.51 -21.21
C PRO A 336 -14.90 -11.06 -19.96
N ASN A 337 -13.90 -11.92 -20.11
CA ASN A 337 -13.12 -12.45 -18.99
C ASN A 337 -12.39 -11.36 -18.21
N LEU A 338 -11.94 -10.28 -18.87
CA LEU A 338 -11.22 -9.20 -18.20
C LEU A 338 -12.22 -8.27 -17.51
N SER A 339 -13.38 -8.07 -18.14
CA SER A 339 -14.48 -7.31 -17.56
C SER A 339 -15.00 -7.95 -16.26
N LEU A 340 -15.01 -9.29 -16.16
CA LEU A 340 -15.31 -10.00 -14.92
C LEU A 340 -14.30 -9.62 -13.81
N TRP A 341 -13.01 -9.65 -14.11
CA TRP A 341 -11.99 -9.26 -13.14
C TRP A 341 -12.10 -7.79 -12.74
N TRP A 342 -12.40 -6.90 -13.67
CA TRP A 342 -12.71 -5.50 -13.36
C TRP A 342 -13.87 -5.37 -12.37
N PHE A 343 -14.98 -6.10 -12.60
CA PHE A 343 -16.11 -6.10 -11.68
C PHE A 343 -15.70 -6.60 -10.29
N LEU A 344 -14.98 -7.72 -10.22
CA LEU A 344 -14.53 -8.31 -8.97
C LEU A 344 -13.65 -7.35 -8.15
N PHE A 345 -12.63 -6.73 -8.75
CA PHE A 345 -11.75 -5.80 -8.04
C PHE A 345 -12.43 -4.46 -7.70
N LEU A 346 -13.28 -3.93 -8.58
CA LEU A 346 -14.03 -2.71 -8.28
C LEU A 346 -15.07 -2.95 -7.18
N SER A 347 -15.69 -4.13 -7.13
CA SER A 347 -16.59 -4.51 -6.03
C SER A 347 -15.86 -4.57 -4.69
N SER A 348 -14.63 -5.10 -4.64
CA SER A 348 -13.82 -5.05 -3.43
C SER A 348 -13.36 -3.63 -3.07
N ASN A 349 -13.15 -2.76 -4.06
CA ASN A 349 -12.78 -1.35 -3.82
C ASN A 349 -13.97 -0.51 -3.28
N MET A 350 -15.20 -0.84 -3.70
CA MET A 350 -16.44 -0.32 -3.11
C MET A 350 -16.72 -0.92 -1.73
N ALA A 351 -15.88 -1.84 -1.24
CA ALA A 351 -16.09 -2.57 -0.01
C ALA A 351 -17.42 -3.35 0.01
N ALA A 352 -17.75 -4.05 -1.09
CA ALA A 352 -18.91 -4.94 -1.13
C ALA A 352 -18.66 -6.25 -0.35
N PRO A 353 -19.69 -6.91 0.19
CA PRO A 353 -19.54 -8.25 0.77
C PRO A 353 -19.28 -9.28 -0.35
N PRO A 354 -18.40 -10.30 -0.17
CA PRO A 354 -17.56 -10.62 0.98
C PRO A 354 -16.11 -10.14 0.75
N SER A 355 -15.80 -8.86 0.91
CA SER A 355 -14.41 -8.34 0.82
C SER A 355 -13.83 -7.97 2.18
N LEU A 356 -12.50 -8.12 2.34
CA LEU A 356 -11.79 -7.72 3.57
C LEU A 356 -11.90 -6.20 3.83
N ASN A 357 -12.01 -5.42 2.75
CA ASN A 357 -12.18 -3.98 2.81
C ASN A 357 -13.45 -3.58 3.56
N LEU A 358 -14.56 -4.30 3.38
CA LEU A 358 -15.80 -4.04 4.11
C LEU A 358 -15.61 -4.12 5.62
N PHE A 359 -14.93 -5.16 6.11
CA PHE A 359 -14.66 -5.31 7.54
C PHE A 359 -13.75 -4.20 8.08
N GLY A 360 -12.72 -3.80 7.31
CA GLY A 360 -11.85 -2.68 7.66
C GLY A 360 -12.59 -1.35 7.70
N GLU A 361 -13.42 -1.05 6.70
CA GLU A 361 -14.17 0.20 6.64
C GLU A 361 -15.23 0.29 7.74
N ILE A 362 -15.98 -0.78 8.01
CA ILE A 362 -16.99 -0.78 9.09
C ILE A 362 -16.33 -0.52 10.45
N SER A 363 -15.21 -1.19 10.76
CA SER A 363 -14.50 -0.98 12.04
C SER A 363 -13.94 0.45 12.17
N LEU A 364 -13.41 1.01 11.08
CA LEU A 364 -12.96 2.40 11.04
C LEU A 364 -14.12 3.39 11.21
N LEU A 365 -15.25 3.17 10.52
CA LEU A 365 -16.47 3.98 10.68
C LEU A 365 -16.92 4.00 12.14
N MET A 366 -16.99 2.84 12.79
CA MET A 366 -17.36 2.75 14.21
C MET A 366 -16.40 3.52 15.11
N SER A 367 -15.08 3.43 14.87
CA SER A 367 -14.09 4.16 15.66
C SER A 367 -14.23 5.68 15.52
N ILE A 368 -14.46 6.19 14.32
CA ILE A 368 -14.50 7.63 14.05
C ILE A 368 -15.83 8.23 14.55
N ILE A 369 -16.95 7.52 14.37
CA ILE A 369 -18.25 7.93 14.91
C ILE A 369 -18.22 7.97 16.44
N SER A 370 -17.53 7.01 17.09
CA SER A 370 -17.38 7.01 18.54
C SER A 370 -16.58 8.22 19.06
N TRP A 371 -15.68 8.78 18.24
CA TRP A 371 -14.90 9.98 18.60
C TRP A 371 -15.75 11.25 18.54
N SER A 372 -16.52 11.45 17.46
CA SER A 372 -17.50 12.54 17.41
C SER A 372 -18.67 12.24 16.47
N LYS A 373 -19.89 12.57 16.87
CA LYS A 373 -21.10 12.36 16.05
C LYS A 373 -21.10 13.19 14.76
N ILE A 374 -20.44 14.35 14.75
CA ILE A 374 -20.36 15.25 13.58
C ILE A 374 -19.60 14.58 12.42
N SER A 375 -18.61 13.73 12.74
CA SER A 375 -17.83 12.99 11.74
C SER A 375 -18.70 12.12 10.81
N MET A 376 -19.90 11.74 11.26
CA MET A 376 -20.85 10.94 10.49
C MET A 376 -21.17 11.56 9.13
N MET A 377 -21.29 12.89 9.04
CA MET A 377 -21.59 13.57 7.77
C MET A 377 -20.49 13.35 6.74
N PHE A 378 -19.23 13.52 7.12
CA PHE A 378 -18.09 13.31 6.21
C PHE A 378 -17.92 11.84 5.83
N LEU A 379 -18.15 10.92 6.77
CA LEU A 379 -18.08 9.48 6.50
C LEU A 379 -19.15 9.00 5.52
N MET A 380 -20.37 9.54 5.59
CA MET A 380 -21.42 9.27 4.60
C MET A 380 -20.98 9.71 3.20
N ILE A 381 -20.38 10.89 3.08
CA ILE A 381 -19.87 11.42 1.81
C ILE A 381 -18.76 10.52 1.26
N ILE A 382 -17.78 10.12 2.09
CA ILE A 382 -16.66 9.28 1.66
C ILE A 382 -17.16 7.91 1.16
N SER A 383 -18.01 7.23 1.94
CA SER A 383 -18.54 5.90 1.57
C SER A 383 -19.48 5.92 0.36
N PHE A 384 -20.29 6.97 0.20
CA PHE A 384 -21.15 7.12 -0.98
C PHE A 384 -20.31 7.36 -2.24
N PHE A 385 -19.34 8.27 -2.18
CA PHE A 385 -18.51 8.56 -3.35
C PHE A 385 -17.51 7.46 -3.67
N SER A 386 -17.09 6.63 -2.70
CA SER A 386 -16.27 5.44 -2.99
C SER A 386 -17.01 4.43 -3.87
N ALA A 387 -18.29 4.23 -3.61
CA ALA A 387 -19.18 3.49 -4.49
C ALA A 387 -19.36 4.17 -5.85
N ALA A 388 -19.59 5.48 -5.87
CA ALA A 388 -19.86 6.22 -7.10
C ALA A 388 -18.68 6.19 -8.08
N TYR A 389 -17.44 6.47 -7.63
CA TYR A 389 -16.29 6.47 -8.55
C TYR A 389 -15.90 5.07 -9.01
N SER A 390 -16.10 4.03 -8.19
CA SER A 390 -15.78 2.65 -8.59
C SER A 390 -16.76 2.15 -9.65
N LEU A 391 -18.06 2.44 -9.48
CA LEU A 391 -19.06 2.19 -10.52
C LEU A 391 -18.81 3.03 -11.77
N TYR A 392 -18.44 4.30 -11.62
CA TYR A 392 -18.09 5.19 -12.73
C TYR A 392 -16.98 4.57 -13.62
N ILE A 393 -15.88 4.10 -13.03
CA ILE A 393 -14.81 3.42 -13.80
C ILE A 393 -15.36 2.22 -14.54
N PHE A 394 -16.17 1.39 -13.88
CA PHE A 394 -16.72 0.18 -14.49
C PHE A 394 -17.63 0.51 -15.68
N THR A 395 -18.57 1.44 -15.50
CA THR A 395 -19.54 1.80 -16.54
C THR A 395 -18.88 2.46 -17.73
N PHE A 396 -17.94 3.38 -17.50
CA PHE A 396 -17.28 4.07 -18.61
C PHE A 396 -16.30 3.17 -19.36
N SER A 397 -15.64 2.22 -18.69
CA SER A 397 -14.69 1.33 -19.35
C SER A 397 -15.34 0.11 -20.02
N GLN A 398 -16.26 -0.56 -19.33
CA GLN A 398 -16.80 -1.85 -19.77
C GLN A 398 -18.04 -1.71 -20.65
N HIS A 399 -18.95 -0.80 -20.30
CA HIS A 399 -20.21 -0.62 -21.03
C HIS A 399 -20.08 0.35 -22.21
N GLY A 400 -21.09 0.31 -23.09
CA GLY A 400 -21.19 1.19 -24.24
C GLY A 400 -20.63 0.61 -25.54
N MET A 401 -20.63 1.44 -26.58
CA MET A 401 -20.07 1.07 -27.88
C MET A 401 -18.53 1.16 -27.84
N PHE A 402 -17.87 0.16 -28.42
CA PHE A 402 -16.42 0.14 -28.52
C PHE A 402 -15.91 1.22 -29.47
N ASN A 403 -14.71 1.72 -29.22
CA ASN A 403 -14.07 2.67 -30.12
C ASN A 403 -13.58 1.96 -31.38
N LYS A 404 -14.07 2.38 -32.55
CA LYS A 404 -13.81 1.72 -33.84
C LYS A 404 -12.34 1.79 -34.30
N GLY A 405 -11.54 2.70 -33.72
CA GLY A 405 -10.12 2.86 -34.08
C GLY A 405 -9.19 1.77 -33.54
N ILE A 406 -9.70 0.81 -32.77
CA ILE A 406 -8.89 -0.19 -32.08
C ILE A 406 -9.10 -1.55 -32.74
N PHE A 407 -8.06 -2.07 -33.40
CA PHE A 407 -8.18 -3.23 -34.29
C PHE A 407 -7.49 -4.51 -33.79
N ASN A 408 -6.77 -4.50 -32.66
CA ASN A 408 -6.05 -5.69 -32.20
C ASN A 408 -6.32 -6.01 -30.73
N PHE A 409 -7.04 -7.11 -30.48
CA PHE A 409 -7.43 -7.55 -29.15
C PHE A 409 -6.97 -8.99 -28.93
N ASN A 410 -5.93 -9.18 -28.13
CA ASN A 410 -5.50 -10.50 -27.67
C ASN A 410 -6.24 -10.86 -26.38
N ASN A 411 -6.86 -12.05 -26.34
CA ASN A 411 -7.46 -12.58 -25.12
C ASN A 411 -6.45 -12.71 -23.97
N ILE A 412 -6.98 -12.87 -22.75
CA ILE A 412 -6.17 -12.96 -21.53
C ILE A 412 -5.27 -14.20 -21.56
N ASN A 413 -3.99 -13.99 -21.30
CA ASN A 413 -3.02 -15.07 -21.17
C ASN A 413 -3.17 -15.80 -19.83
N LEU A 414 -2.81 -17.08 -19.76
CA LEU A 414 -2.83 -17.86 -18.51
C LEU A 414 -2.05 -17.18 -17.37
N ARG A 415 -0.91 -16.53 -17.68
CA ARG A 415 -0.12 -15.74 -16.72
C ARG A 415 -0.94 -14.62 -16.09
N GLU A 416 -1.70 -13.89 -16.91
CA GLU A 416 -2.50 -12.75 -16.48
C GLU A 416 -3.67 -13.21 -15.62
N TYR A 417 -4.29 -14.34 -15.99
CA TYR A 417 -5.33 -14.97 -15.18
C TYR A 417 -4.81 -15.41 -13.81
N LEU A 418 -3.65 -16.08 -13.78
CA LEU A 418 -2.99 -16.48 -12.53
C LEU A 418 -2.67 -15.27 -11.66
N LEU A 419 -2.14 -14.20 -12.25
CA LEU A 419 -1.83 -12.97 -11.52
C LEU A 419 -3.09 -12.40 -10.85
N LEU A 420 -4.19 -12.24 -11.60
CA LEU A 420 -5.43 -11.66 -11.07
C LEU A 420 -6.06 -12.57 -10.01
N MET A 421 -6.06 -13.88 -10.23
CA MET A 421 -6.50 -14.88 -9.26
C MET A 421 -5.73 -14.79 -7.94
N ILE A 422 -4.40 -14.70 -8.00
CA ILE A 422 -3.53 -14.65 -6.81
C ILE A 422 -3.71 -13.33 -6.03
N HIS A 423 -4.21 -12.27 -6.65
CA HIS A 423 -4.61 -11.05 -5.92
C HIS A 423 -5.98 -11.19 -5.27
N TRP A 424 -6.97 -11.72 -5.99
CA TRP A 424 -8.37 -11.72 -5.55
C TRP A 424 -8.66 -12.80 -4.49
N VAL A 425 -8.09 -13.99 -4.65
CA VAL A 425 -8.36 -15.12 -3.75
C VAL A 425 -7.96 -14.82 -2.30
N PRO A 426 -6.74 -14.34 -1.99
CA PRO A 426 -6.38 -13.99 -0.61
C PRO A 426 -7.26 -12.88 -0.05
N LEU A 427 -7.62 -11.88 -0.86
CA LEU A 427 -8.43 -10.75 -0.41
C LEU A 427 -9.78 -11.20 0.16
N ASN A 428 -10.44 -12.16 -0.49
CA ASN A 428 -11.75 -12.64 -0.03
C ASN A 428 -11.64 -13.79 0.98
N LEU A 429 -10.66 -14.70 0.84
CA LEU A 429 -10.50 -15.82 1.76
C LEU A 429 -10.08 -15.38 3.17
N LEU A 430 -9.33 -14.28 3.30
CA LEU A 430 -8.90 -13.78 4.61
C LEU A 430 -10.07 -13.40 5.52
N ILE A 431 -11.27 -13.18 4.97
CA ILE A 431 -12.47 -12.83 5.75
C ILE A 431 -12.88 -13.94 6.71
N PHE A 432 -12.75 -15.20 6.28
CA PHE A 432 -13.11 -16.34 7.14
C PHE A 432 -12.22 -16.48 8.37
N LYS A 433 -11.08 -15.77 8.40
CA LYS A 433 -10.11 -15.78 9.49
C LYS A 433 -9.88 -14.40 10.09
N VAL A 434 -10.89 -13.52 9.99
CA VAL A 434 -10.82 -12.14 10.52
C VAL A 434 -10.56 -12.08 12.02
N ASP A 435 -10.97 -13.11 12.76
CA ASP A 435 -10.74 -13.20 14.21
C ASP A 435 -9.27 -12.99 14.58
N TYR A 436 -8.32 -13.49 13.77
CA TYR A 436 -6.90 -13.29 14.05
C TYR A 436 -6.47 -11.82 13.93
N PHE A 437 -7.11 -11.04 13.06
CA PHE A 437 -6.76 -9.62 12.89
C PHE A 437 -7.20 -8.76 14.07
N PHE A 438 -8.19 -9.20 14.84
CA PHE A 438 -8.63 -8.47 16.02
C PHE A 438 -7.77 -8.75 17.25
N ILE A 439 -6.88 -9.75 17.28
CA ILE A 439 -6.19 -10.17 18.53
C ILE A 439 -4.88 -9.37 18.81
N TRP A 440 -4.60 -8.26 18.09
CA TRP A 440 -3.29 -7.61 18.17
C TRP A 440 -2.92 -6.93 19.52
N PHE A 441 -3.89 -6.68 20.42
CA PHE A 441 -3.64 -6.08 21.73
C PHE A 441 -4.12 -6.96 22.87
#